data_AF-A0AAN5T0C8-F1
#
_entry.id   AF-A0AAN5T0C8-F1
#
_cell.length_a   1.000
_cell.length_b   1.000
_cell.length_c   1.000
_cell.angle_alpha   90.00
_cell.angle_beta   90.00
_cell.angle_gamma   90.00
#
_symmetry.space_group_name_H-M   'P 1'
#
loop_
_entity.id
_entity.type
_entity.pdbx_description
1 polymer ?
#
loop_
_entity_poly.entity_id
_entity_poly.type
_entity_poly.pdbx_seq_one_letter_code
_entity_poly.pdbx_strand_id
1 'polypeptide(L)'
;MTKIVYLHNDPDKMLYYKDSVPKDLKVVEPDAKMMLEILEQKLKLLEVVDLDWFYCAICMELPKEPVFYPTSEGISNLYEKSELVKWFSRDPRNKSDPVGLGLNVTISQYKTPTPKELLDFVIKSTGFAEEVFIDHYKKPLAKKISPEEELLLEKPDNTRRNEIDSPTHSQSRSCWSLFLYSIFGGKDNRKVMQEKTDSLTSYDIQPHH
;
A
#
# COMPACT_ATOMS: atom_id res chain seq x y z
N MET A 1 3.65 8.59 25.60
CA MET A 1 3.05 8.01 24.38
C MET A 1 4.00 6.95 23.87
N THR A 2 3.50 5.73 23.69
CA THR A 2 4.29 4.61 23.17
C THR A 2 4.45 4.79 21.66
N LYS A 3 5.70 4.72 21.19
CA LYS A 3 6.02 4.90 19.77
C LYS A 3 5.64 3.66 18.97
N ILE A 4 5.05 3.85 17.79
CA ILE A 4 4.80 2.78 16.82
C ILE A 4 6.04 2.67 15.93
N VAL A 5 6.53 1.44 15.72
CA VAL A 5 7.73 1.17 14.92
C VAL A 5 7.55 -0.12 14.11
N TYR A 6 8.35 -0.28 13.06
CA TYR A 6 8.56 -1.58 12.40
C TYR A 6 10.06 -1.95 12.45
N LEU A 7 10.39 -3.23 12.24
CA LEU A 7 11.80 -3.66 12.24
C LEU A 7 12.46 -3.25 10.91
N HIS A 8 13.70 -2.75 10.96
CA HIS A 8 14.38 -2.21 9.77
C HIS A 8 14.48 -3.19 8.60
N ASN A 9 14.62 -4.49 8.89
CA ASN A 9 14.78 -5.55 7.89
C ASN A 9 13.50 -6.37 7.68
N ASP A 10 12.36 -5.91 8.17
CA ASP A 10 11.09 -6.61 8.01
C ASP A 10 10.46 -6.27 6.66
N PRO A 11 10.37 -7.22 5.72
CA PRO A 11 9.79 -6.98 4.40
C PRO A 11 8.29 -6.64 4.48
N ASP A 12 7.60 -7.21 5.47
CA ASP A 12 6.17 -7.04 5.70
C ASP A 12 5.87 -5.77 6.51
N LYS A 13 6.92 -5.13 7.06
CA LYS A 13 6.86 -3.93 7.90
C LYS A 13 5.78 -4.03 8.98
N MET A 14 5.75 -5.15 9.69
CA MET A 14 4.82 -5.34 10.80
C MET A 14 5.02 -4.25 11.84
N LEU A 15 3.90 -3.72 12.34
CA LEU A 15 3.91 -2.63 13.32
C LEU A 15 3.95 -3.20 14.73
N TYR A 16 4.77 -2.60 15.57
CA TYR A 16 4.96 -2.95 16.96
C TYR A 16 4.95 -1.68 17.81
N TYR A 17 4.61 -1.83 19.08
CA TYR A 17 4.97 -0.84 20.07
C TYR A 17 6.45 -0.93 20.42
N LYS A 18 7.14 0.22 20.43
CA LYS A 18 8.59 0.29 20.69
C LYS A 18 8.98 -0.39 22.00
N ASP A 19 8.14 -0.30 23.02
CA ASP A 19 8.38 -0.87 24.34
C ASP A 19 8.27 -2.40 24.34
N SER A 20 7.59 -2.99 23.35
CA SER A 20 7.49 -4.46 23.17
C SER A 20 8.69 -5.05 22.44
N VAL A 21 9.47 -4.23 21.72
CA VAL A 21 10.59 -4.70 20.89
C VAL A 21 11.90 -4.68 21.70
N PRO A 22 12.68 -5.78 21.70
CA PRO A 22 14.00 -5.82 22.30
C PRO A 22 14.92 -4.68 21.83
N LYS A 23 15.70 -4.11 22.77
CA LYS A 23 16.53 -2.92 22.52
C LYS A 23 17.68 -3.16 21.52
N ASP A 24 18.09 -4.41 21.34
CA ASP A 24 19.14 -4.85 20.42
C ASP A 24 18.69 -4.89 18.96
N LEU A 25 17.39 -4.82 18.68
CA LEU A 25 16.86 -4.82 17.32
C LEU A 25 16.80 -3.40 16.74
N LYS A 26 17.21 -3.29 15.48
CA LYS A 26 17.07 -2.05 14.70
C LYS A 26 15.61 -1.87 14.29
N VAL A 27 15.04 -0.74 14.68
CA VAL A 27 13.66 -0.36 14.39
C VAL A 27 13.62 0.97 13.65
N VAL A 28 12.51 1.23 12.96
CA VAL A 28 12.25 2.47 12.24
C VAL A 28 10.86 2.99 12.66
N GLU A 29 10.78 4.28 12.95
CA GLU A 29 9.50 4.97 13.15
C GLU A 29 8.95 5.33 11.76
N PRO A 30 7.75 4.85 11.37
CA PRO A 30 7.17 5.19 10.08
C PRO A 30 6.81 6.68 10.04
N ASP A 31 7.12 7.35 8.93
CA ASP A 31 6.49 8.63 8.63
C ASP A 31 5.02 8.43 8.25
N ALA A 32 4.26 9.52 8.11
CA ALA A 32 2.83 9.44 7.85
C ALA A 32 2.51 8.69 6.54
N LYS A 33 3.35 8.85 5.51
CA LYS A 33 3.21 8.15 4.23
C LYS A 33 3.42 6.64 4.40
N MET A 34 4.54 6.23 4.99
CA MET A 34 4.85 4.83 5.23
C MET A 34 3.80 4.17 6.12
N MET A 35 3.32 4.88 7.13
CA MET A 35 2.24 4.39 7.98
C MET A 35 0.96 4.11 7.18
N LEU A 36 0.57 5.01 6.28
CA LEU A 36 -0.58 4.80 5.39
C LEU A 36 -0.36 3.60 4.46
N GLU A 37 0.82 3.45 3.86
CA GLU A 37 1.15 2.31 2.99
C GLU A 37 1.01 0.97 3.74
N ILE A 38 1.54 0.89 4.97
CA ILE A 38 1.47 -0.33 5.80
C ILE A 38 0.00 -0.63 6.18
N LEU A 39 -0.74 0.40 6.62
CA LEU A 39 -2.15 0.23 6.99
C LEU A 39 -3.01 -0.17 5.79
N GLU A 40 -2.78 0.40 4.61
CA GLU A 40 -3.49 0.04 3.38
C GLU A 40 -3.30 -1.45 3.04
N GLN A 41 -2.06 -1.93 3.10
CA GLN A 41 -1.72 -3.33 2.86
C GLN A 41 -2.42 -4.24 3.86
N LYS A 42 -2.41 -3.89 5.16
CA LYS A 42 -3.13 -4.64 6.19
C LYS A 42 -4.64 -4.65 5.94
N LEU A 43 -5.24 -3.52 5.59
CA LEU A 43 -6.68 -3.44 5.30
C LEU A 43 -7.08 -4.29 4.09
N LYS A 44 -6.25 -4.33 3.04
CA LYS A 44 -6.43 -5.21 1.89
C LYS A 44 -6.35 -6.69 2.28
N LEU A 45 -5.40 -7.06 3.14
CA LEU A 45 -5.29 -8.43 3.68
C LEU A 45 -6.48 -8.84 4.55
N LEU A 46 -7.12 -7.87 5.20
CA LEU A 46 -8.35 -8.05 5.98
C LEU A 46 -9.62 -7.99 5.14
N GLU A 47 -9.51 -7.89 3.81
CA GLU A 47 -10.62 -7.86 2.86
C GLU A 47 -11.64 -6.73 3.13
N VAL A 48 -11.18 -5.57 3.61
CA VAL A 48 -12.03 -4.38 3.76
C VAL A 48 -12.41 -3.85 2.38
N VAL A 49 -13.70 -3.87 2.06
CA VAL A 49 -14.22 -3.60 0.70
C VAL A 49 -14.40 -2.10 0.40
N ASP A 50 -14.75 -1.30 1.42
CA ASP A 50 -14.94 0.15 1.28
C ASP A 50 -13.79 0.89 1.97
N LEU A 51 -12.88 1.42 1.15
CA LEU A 51 -11.67 2.14 1.58
C LEU A 51 -11.66 3.59 1.11
N ASP A 52 -12.76 4.13 0.59
CA ASP A 52 -12.81 5.49 0.04
C ASP A 52 -12.41 6.54 1.09
N TRP A 53 -12.79 6.31 2.35
CA TRP A 53 -12.42 7.14 3.51
C TRP A 53 -10.91 7.16 3.80
N PHE A 54 -10.16 6.17 3.34
CA PHE A 54 -8.72 6.04 3.57
C PHE A 54 -7.88 6.81 2.53
N TYR A 55 -8.51 7.17 1.39
CA TYR A 55 -7.86 7.89 0.31
C TYR A 55 -8.06 9.41 0.40
N CYS A 56 -7.28 10.16 -0.39
CA CYS A 56 -7.43 11.61 -0.47
C CYS A 56 -8.84 11.98 -0.96
N ALA A 57 -9.59 12.76 -0.17
CA ALA A 57 -10.95 13.15 -0.53
C ALA A 57 -11.06 14.05 -1.80
N ILE A 58 -9.94 14.57 -2.32
CA ILE A 58 -9.92 15.38 -3.55
C ILE A 58 -9.60 14.54 -4.79
N CYS A 59 -8.58 13.67 -4.70
CA CYS A 59 -8.06 12.94 -5.87
C CYS A 59 -8.30 11.42 -5.83
N MET A 60 -8.85 10.87 -4.74
CA MET A 60 -9.10 9.45 -4.54
C MET A 60 -7.85 8.57 -4.68
N GLU A 61 -6.67 9.13 -4.42
CA GLU A 61 -5.39 8.41 -4.39
C GLU A 61 -4.84 8.34 -2.96
N LEU A 62 -3.94 7.39 -2.70
CA LEU A 62 -3.26 7.28 -1.41
C LEU A 62 -2.33 8.50 -1.22
N PRO A 63 -2.54 9.36 -0.20
CA PRO A 63 -1.74 10.57 -0.04
C PRO A 63 -0.27 10.27 0.20
N LYS A 64 0.62 10.97 -0.51
CA LYS A 64 2.08 10.90 -0.30
C LYS A 64 2.53 11.92 0.75
N GLU A 65 1.86 13.06 0.79
CA GLU A 65 2.00 14.06 1.85
C GLU A 65 0.64 14.23 2.54
N PRO A 66 0.24 13.26 3.39
CA PRO A 66 -1.07 13.30 4.04
C PRO A 66 -1.17 14.51 4.97
N VAL A 67 -2.28 15.22 4.85
CA VAL A 67 -2.71 16.25 5.79
C VAL A 67 -4.19 16.08 6.10
N PHE A 68 -4.60 16.54 7.28
CA PHE A 68 -6.00 16.53 7.70
C PHE A 68 -6.37 17.87 8.34
N TYR A 69 -7.67 18.18 8.28
CA TYR A 69 -8.21 19.31 9.03
C TYR A 69 -8.51 18.85 10.46
N PRO A 70 -7.88 19.43 11.50
CA PRO A 70 -8.03 18.96 12.86
C PRO A 70 -9.42 19.26 13.42
N THR A 71 -10.14 18.22 13.82
CA THR A 71 -11.44 18.31 14.51
C THR A 71 -11.33 17.78 15.94
N SER A 72 -12.38 17.96 16.76
CA SER A 72 -12.45 17.35 18.09
C SER A 72 -12.47 15.81 18.04
N GLU A 73 -12.86 15.23 16.91
CA GLU A 73 -12.90 13.78 16.72
C GLU A 73 -11.63 13.19 16.09
N GLY A 74 -10.61 14.02 15.89
CA GLY A 74 -9.37 13.63 15.21
C GLY A 74 -9.49 13.76 13.68
N ILE A 75 -8.97 12.75 12.98
CA ILE A 75 -9.00 12.70 11.51
C ILE A 75 -10.40 12.26 11.06
N SER A 76 -11.04 13.09 10.25
CA SER A 76 -12.28 12.72 9.54
C SER A 76 -12.02 12.39 8.08
N ASN A 77 -11.12 13.14 7.44
CA ASN A 77 -10.76 12.99 6.03
C ASN A 77 -9.27 13.24 5.86
N LEU A 78 -8.66 12.52 4.92
CA LEU A 78 -7.28 12.72 4.51
C LEU A 78 -7.23 13.50 3.20
N TYR A 79 -6.19 14.32 3.06
CA TYR A 79 -5.92 15.09 1.86
C TYR A 79 -4.45 14.93 1.46
N GLU A 80 -4.21 14.95 0.16
CA GLU A 80 -2.88 15.18 -0.40
C GLU A 80 -2.59 16.68 -0.35
N LYS A 81 -1.52 17.08 0.34
CA LYS A 81 -1.18 18.49 0.58
C LYS A 81 -1.11 19.29 -0.71
N SER A 82 -0.51 18.73 -1.76
CA SER A 82 -0.38 19.40 -3.06
C SER A 82 -1.73 19.65 -3.74
N GLU A 83 -2.67 18.71 -3.65
CA GLU A 83 -4.04 18.86 -4.15
C GLU A 83 -4.85 19.88 -3.35
N LEU A 84 -4.64 19.91 -2.03
CA LEU A 84 -5.29 20.88 -1.16
C LEU A 84 -4.80 22.31 -1.44
N VAL A 85 -3.51 22.49 -1.73
CA VAL A 85 -2.97 23.79 -2.19
C VAL A 85 -3.61 24.21 -3.51
N LYS A 86 -3.77 23.29 -4.46
CA LYS A 86 -4.49 23.57 -5.72
C LYS A 86 -5.94 23.95 -5.48
N TRP A 87 -6.63 23.26 -4.56
CA TRP A 87 -8.02 23.57 -4.18
C TRP A 87 -8.19 25.03 -3.77
N PHE A 88 -7.38 25.51 -2.82
CA PHE A 88 -7.43 26.90 -2.35
C PHE A 88 -6.94 27.92 -3.40
N SER A 89 -6.15 27.48 -4.37
CA SER A 89 -5.63 28.35 -5.43
C SER A 89 -6.63 28.54 -6.59
N ARG A 90 -7.62 27.65 -6.75
CA ARG A 90 -8.61 27.72 -7.83
C ARG A 90 -9.53 28.94 -7.73
N ASP A 91 -9.92 29.30 -6.51
CA ASP A 91 -10.70 30.52 -6.25
C ASP A 91 -10.21 31.15 -4.93
N PRO A 92 -9.59 32.34 -4.97
CA PRO A 92 -9.14 33.05 -3.76
C PRO A 92 -10.26 33.39 -2.76
N ARG A 93 -11.53 33.35 -3.20
CA ARG A 93 -12.71 33.53 -2.34
C ARG A 93 -13.15 32.22 -1.70
N ASN A 94 -12.74 31.08 -2.25
CA ASN A 94 -13.02 29.78 -1.66
C ASN A 94 -12.16 29.58 -0.42
N LYS A 95 -12.82 29.71 0.74
CA LYS A 95 -12.24 29.44 2.04
C LYS A 95 -12.97 28.30 2.76
N SER A 96 -13.58 27.38 2.03
CA SER A 96 -14.18 26.19 2.62
C SER A 96 -13.25 24.99 2.51
N ASP A 97 -13.25 24.17 3.55
CA ASP A 97 -12.70 22.82 3.48
C ASP A 97 -13.38 22.03 2.32
N PRO A 98 -12.64 21.17 1.59
CA PRO A 98 -13.17 20.48 0.41
C PRO A 98 -14.43 19.64 0.66
N VAL A 99 -14.62 19.12 1.88
CA VAL A 99 -15.79 18.32 2.26
C VAL A 99 -16.72 19.06 3.23
N GLY A 100 -16.52 20.37 3.40
CA GLY A 100 -17.43 21.23 4.17
C GLY A 100 -17.24 21.18 5.69
N LEU A 101 -16.09 20.71 6.20
CA LEU A 101 -15.84 20.64 7.66
C LEU A 101 -15.71 22.02 8.33
N GLY A 102 -15.41 23.06 7.56
CA GLY A 102 -15.20 24.40 8.09
C GLY A 102 -15.26 25.49 7.03
N LEU A 103 -15.52 26.72 7.50
CA LEU A 103 -15.51 27.95 6.71
C LEU A 103 -14.34 28.84 7.16
N ASN A 104 -13.89 29.72 6.26
CA ASN A 104 -12.72 30.57 6.46
C ASN A 104 -11.43 29.78 6.76
N VAL A 105 -11.32 28.59 6.18
CA VAL A 105 -10.21 27.67 6.35
C VAL A 105 -9.04 28.06 5.45
N THR A 106 -7.81 27.89 5.96
CA THR A 106 -6.57 28.09 5.20
C THR A 106 -5.67 26.86 5.27
N ILE A 107 -4.76 26.72 4.30
CA ILE A 107 -3.81 25.58 4.24
C ILE A 107 -2.99 25.41 5.53
N SER A 108 -2.67 26.51 6.23
CA SER A 108 -1.89 26.50 7.48
C SER A 108 -2.59 25.86 8.67
N GLN A 109 -3.91 25.65 8.59
CA GLN A 109 -4.68 25.00 9.65
C GLN A 109 -4.65 23.48 9.55
N TYR A 110 -4.28 22.93 8.39
CA TYR A 110 -4.14 21.49 8.20
C TYR A 110 -2.84 21.00 8.80
N LYS A 111 -2.88 19.78 9.34
CA LYS A 111 -1.74 19.16 10.02
C LYS A 111 -1.36 17.86 9.35
N THR A 112 -0.08 17.53 9.41
CA THR A 112 0.39 16.18 9.08
C THR A 112 0.03 15.24 10.23
N PRO A 113 -0.62 14.10 9.97
CA PRO A 113 -1.02 13.18 11.02
C PRO A 113 0.18 12.41 11.56
N THR A 114 0.16 12.14 12.86
CA THR A 114 1.10 11.23 13.51
C THR A 114 0.74 9.77 13.23
N PRO A 115 1.68 8.81 13.38
CA PRO A 115 1.37 7.39 13.21
C PRO A 115 0.24 6.90 14.13
N LYS A 116 0.14 7.44 15.34
CA LYS A 116 -0.94 7.07 16.27
C LYS A 116 -2.29 7.62 15.83
N GLU A 117 -2.36 8.88 15.36
CA GLU A 117 -3.60 9.44 14.81
C GLU A 117 -4.09 8.67 13.57
N LEU A 118 -3.17 8.21 12.71
CA LEU A 118 -3.51 7.36 11.56
C LEU A 118 -4.04 5.98 11.99
N LEU A 119 -3.41 5.36 12.99
CA LEU A 119 -3.89 4.09 13.54
C LEU A 119 -5.28 4.25 14.16
N ASP A 120 -5.47 5.27 15.00
CA ASP A 120 -6.75 5.55 15.67
C ASP A 120 -7.86 5.86 14.65
N PHE A 121 -7.52 6.57 13.57
CA PHE A 121 -8.41 6.79 12.44
C PHE A 121 -8.88 5.48 11.79
N VAL A 122 -7.96 4.57 11.48
CA VAL A 122 -8.29 3.27 10.89
C VAL A 122 -9.13 2.41 11.84
N ILE A 123 -8.78 2.38 13.13
CA ILE A 123 -9.55 1.67 14.15
C ILE A 123 -10.97 2.22 14.24
N LYS A 124 -11.13 3.54 14.27
CA LYS A 124 -12.44 4.21 14.31
C LYS A 124 -13.28 3.85 13.07
N SER A 125 -12.68 3.86 11.88
CA SER A 125 -13.39 3.61 10.62
C SER A 125 -13.75 2.14 10.41
N THR A 126 -12.93 1.20 10.90
CA THR A 126 -13.13 -0.25 10.70
C THR A 126 -13.84 -0.93 11.86
N GLY A 127 -13.74 -0.40 13.07
CA GLY A 127 -14.19 -1.06 14.30
C GLY A 127 -13.30 -2.22 14.74
N PHE A 128 -12.17 -2.47 14.07
CA PHE A 128 -11.22 -3.50 14.47
C PHE A 128 -10.45 -3.11 15.73
N ALA A 129 -10.10 -4.11 16.52
CA ALA A 129 -9.28 -3.92 17.71
C ALA A 129 -7.83 -3.55 17.32
N GLU A 130 -7.14 -2.85 18.20
CA GLU A 130 -5.79 -2.34 17.96
C GLU A 130 -4.77 -3.46 17.67
N GLU A 131 -4.95 -4.62 18.29
CA GLU A 131 -4.08 -5.80 18.16
C GLU A 131 -4.12 -6.42 16.76
N VAL A 132 -5.13 -6.08 15.95
CA VAL A 132 -5.18 -6.47 14.53
C VAL A 132 -4.09 -5.74 13.72
N PHE A 133 -3.75 -4.52 14.13
CA PHE A 133 -2.79 -3.68 13.44
C PHE A 133 -1.42 -3.67 14.11
N ILE A 134 -1.37 -3.76 15.43
CA ILE A 134 -0.12 -3.76 16.22
C ILE A 134 0.16 -5.15 16.78
N ASP A 135 1.24 -5.75 16.31
CA ASP A 135 1.72 -7.02 16.80
C ASP A 135 2.51 -6.88 18.10
N HIS A 136 2.45 -7.93 18.91
CA HIS A 136 3.34 -8.09 20.05
C HIS A 136 4.56 -8.87 19.59
N TYR A 137 5.75 -8.27 19.72
CA TYR A 137 6.97 -8.92 19.28
C TYR A 137 7.18 -10.26 20.01
N LYS A 138 7.18 -11.35 19.25
CA LYS A 138 7.54 -12.68 19.73
C LYS A 138 8.95 -12.97 19.21
N LYS A 139 9.91 -13.14 20.11
CA LYS A 139 11.28 -13.49 19.73
C LYS A 139 11.23 -14.77 18.88
N PRO A 140 11.76 -14.75 17.64
CA PRO A 140 11.85 -15.97 16.85
C PRO A 140 12.56 -17.02 17.68
N LEU A 141 11.96 -18.20 17.81
CA LEU A 141 12.67 -19.34 18.36
C LEU A 141 13.90 -19.53 17.48
N ALA A 142 15.09 -19.38 18.07
CA ALA A 142 16.32 -19.69 17.36
C ALA A 142 16.17 -21.12 16.84
N LYS A 143 16.06 -21.30 15.53
CA LYS A 143 16.21 -22.62 14.93
C LYS A 143 17.59 -23.09 15.37
N LYS A 144 17.63 -24.08 16.27
CA LYS A 144 18.83 -24.89 16.43
C LYS A 144 19.01 -25.55 15.09
N ILE A 145 19.87 -24.97 14.26
CA ILE A 145 20.40 -25.65 13.08
C ILE A 145 20.97 -26.94 13.65
N SER A 146 20.42 -28.08 13.24
CA SER A 146 21.00 -29.36 13.65
C SER A 146 22.42 -29.40 13.06
N PRO A 147 23.43 -29.97 13.75
CA PRO A 147 24.80 -30.06 13.23
C PRO A 147 24.90 -30.68 11.82
N GLU A 148 23.86 -31.41 11.40
CA GLU A 148 23.79 -32.07 10.09
C GLU A 148 23.56 -31.09 8.94
N GLU A 149 22.93 -29.92 9.19
CA GLU A 149 22.72 -28.88 8.16
C GLU A 149 23.95 -27.98 7.95
N GLU A 150 24.82 -27.82 8.96
CA GLU A 150 26.11 -27.13 8.80
C GLU A 150 27.11 -27.94 7.94
N LEU A 151 27.05 -29.27 8.02
CA LEU A 151 27.91 -30.17 7.24
C LEU A 151 27.64 -30.16 5.73
N LEU A 152 26.48 -29.68 5.28
CA LEU A 152 26.14 -29.60 3.86
C LEU A 152 26.52 -28.24 3.22
N LEU A 153 26.91 -27.26 4.03
CA LEU A 153 27.34 -25.93 3.58
C LEU A 153 28.87 -25.80 3.45
N GLU A 154 29.65 -26.71 4.04
CA GLU A 154 31.08 -26.87 3.73
C GLU A 154 31.27 -27.68 2.43
N LYS A 155 31.26 -27.00 1.29
CA LYS A 155 31.99 -27.50 0.12
C LYS A 155 33.36 -26.82 0.04
N PRO A 156 34.47 -27.56 0.06
CA PRO A 156 35.79 -26.97 -0.03
C PRO A 156 36.10 -26.55 -1.48
N ASP A 157 36.50 -25.29 -1.63
CA ASP A 157 37.32 -24.85 -2.76
C ASP A 157 38.73 -25.45 -2.60
N ASN A 158 39.17 -26.19 -3.63
CA ASN A 158 40.50 -26.11 -4.27
C ASN A 158 41.00 -27.46 -4.81
N THR A 159 41.05 -27.57 -6.14
CA THR A 159 42.19 -28.23 -6.80
C THR A 159 42.61 -27.39 -8.02
N ARG A 160 43.80 -26.80 -7.91
CA ARG A 160 44.52 -26.08 -8.98
C ARG A 160 45.11 -27.08 -9.99
N ARG A 161 45.02 -26.69 -11.26
CA ARG A 161 45.92 -26.91 -12.42
C ARG A 161 46.15 -28.33 -12.99
N ASN A 162 45.85 -28.48 -14.28
CA ASN A 162 46.93 -28.52 -15.29
C ASN A 162 46.44 -28.03 -16.68
N GLU A 163 47.35 -27.36 -17.36
CA GLU A 163 47.27 -26.73 -18.68
C GLU A 163 47.17 -27.77 -19.80
N ILE A 164 46.32 -27.53 -20.80
CA ILE A 164 46.55 -27.97 -22.19
C ILE A 164 46.04 -26.85 -23.11
N ASP A 165 46.94 -26.33 -23.94
CA ASP A 165 46.71 -25.34 -24.99
C ASP A 165 45.91 -25.93 -26.18
N SER A 166 44.81 -25.25 -26.54
CA SER A 166 44.30 -24.75 -27.85
C SER A 166 44.47 -25.56 -29.17
N PRO A 167 43.74 -25.31 -30.30
CA PRO A 167 42.64 -24.35 -30.60
C PRO A 167 41.41 -25.03 -31.30
N THR A 168 40.24 -24.45 -31.63
CA THR A 168 39.95 -23.44 -32.68
C THR A 168 38.41 -23.26 -32.79
N HIS A 169 37.92 -22.02 -32.81
CA HIS A 169 36.70 -21.50 -33.50
C HIS A 169 35.38 -22.32 -33.55
N SER A 170 34.30 -21.80 -32.97
CA SER A 170 33.12 -21.33 -33.74
C SER A 170 32.02 -20.74 -32.84
N GLN A 171 31.29 -19.80 -33.43
CA GLN A 171 30.23 -18.98 -32.85
C GLN A 171 29.00 -19.79 -32.41
N SER A 172 28.29 -19.33 -31.37
CA SER A 172 26.91 -18.80 -31.52
C SER A 172 26.10 -18.88 -30.21
N ARG A 173 25.15 -17.95 -30.13
CA ARG A 173 24.23 -17.62 -29.03
C ARG A 173 23.19 -18.71 -28.76
N SER A 174 22.69 -18.81 -27.52
CA SER A 174 21.25 -18.92 -27.18
C SER A 174 21.09 -19.14 -25.67
N CYS A 175 20.58 -18.18 -24.89
CA CYS A 175 19.17 -18.10 -24.48
C CYS A 175 18.61 -19.42 -23.93
N TRP A 176 18.91 -19.71 -22.66
CA TRP A 176 18.14 -20.67 -21.87
C TRP A 176 16.88 -19.98 -21.34
N SER A 177 15.90 -19.80 -22.24
CA SER A 177 14.50 -19.74 -21.86
C SER A 177 14.01 -21.18 -21.68
N LEU A 178 13.80 -21.62 -20.45
CA LEU A 178 13.03 -22.83 -20.18
C LEU A 178 11.71 -22.45 -19.53
N PHE A 179 10.72 -22.42 -20.41
CA PHE A 179 9.30 -22.59 -20.21
C PHE A 179 8.94 -23.56 -19.09
N LEU A 180 7.97 -23.16 -18.26
CA LEU A 180 7.02 -24.08 -17.64
C LEU A 180 5.58 -23.56 -17.77
N TYR A 181 4.94 -24.04 -18.85
CA TYR A 181 3.54 -24.45 -19.01
C TYR A 181 2.39 -23.64 -18.39
N SER A 182 1.78 -22.80 -19.22
CA SER A 182 0.34 -22.55 -19.22
C SER A 182 -0.41 -23.82 -19.59
N ILE A 183 -1.31 -24.29 -18.72
CA ILE A 183 -2.26 -25.37 -19.06
C ILE A 183 -3.49 -24.73 -19.72
N PHE A 184 -3.72 -25.14 -20.96
CA PHE A 184 -4.82 -24.76 -21.84
C PHE A 184 -6.07 -25.63 -21.60
N GLY A 185 -7.25 -25.07 -21.92
CA GLY A 185 -8.43 -25.81 -22.40
C GLY A 185 -9.76 -25.27 -21.86
N GLY A 186 -10.69 -24.71 -22.64
CA GLY A 186 -10.82 -24.68 -24.09
C GLY A 186 -11.99 -23.77 -24.55
N LYS A 187 -11.85 -23.31 -25.78
CA LYS A 187 -12.80 -22.55 -26.63
C LYS A 187 -14.14 -23.28 -26.83
N ASP A 188 -15.23 -22.53 -27.03
CA ASP A 188 -15.81 -22.40 -28.38
C ASP A 188 -16.84 -21.26 -28.57
N ASN A 189 -16.49 -20.39 -29.53
CA ASN A 189 -17.26 -19.86 -30.67
C ASN A 189 -18.59 -19.07 -30.52
N ARG A 190 -18.48 -17.80 -30.95
CA ARG A 190 -19.35 -17.06 -31.91
C ARG A 190 -20.84 -16.90 -31.57
N LYS A 191 -21.26 -15.63 -31.43
CA LYS A 191 -21.83 -14.85 -32.56
C LYS A 191 -21.94 -13.37 -32.20
N VAL A 192 -21.32 -12.55 -33.04
CA VAL A 192 -21.61 -11.13 -33.20
C VAL A 192 -22.98 -11.04 -33.87
N MET A 193 -23.93 -10.32 -33.26
CA MET A 193 -25.07 -9.76 -33.98
C MET A 193 -25.12 -8.27 -33.66
N GLN A 194 -24.65 -7.52 -34.63
CA GLN A 194 -24.79 -6.09 -34.77
C GLN A 194 -26.18 -5.87 -35.37
N GLU A 195 -27.10 -5.24 -34.64
CA GLU A 195 -28.30 -4.68 -35.26
C GLU A 195 -28.42 -3.24 -34.81
N LYS A 196 -28.17 -2.36 -35.79
CA LYS A 196 -28.38 -0.93 -35.73
C LYS A 196 -29.64 -0.70 -36.56
N THR A 197 -30.69 -0.16 -35.97
CA THR A 197 -31.70 0.58 -36.74
C THR A 197 -32.13 1.81 -35.95
N ASP A 198 -32.12 2.93 -36.65
CA ASP A 198 -32.26 4.29 -36.17
C ASP A 198 -33.70 4.69 -35.81
N SER A 199 -33.79 5.59 -34.82
CA SER A 199 -34.57 6.86 -34.82
C SER A 199 -36.12 6.91 -34.82
N LEU A 200 -36.58 7.94 -34.09
CA LEU A 200 -37.85 8.69 -34.17
C LEU A 200 -39.07 7.99 -33.52
N THR A 201 -39.85 8.56 -32.61
CA THR A 201 -40.26 9.97 -32.39
C THR A 201 -40.69 10.24 -30.94
N SER A 202 -40.51 11.50 -30.55
CA SER A 202 -41.15 12.29 -29.49
C SER A 202 -42.62 11.99 -29.18
N TYR A 203 -43.00 12.10 -27.90
CA TYR A 203 -44.21 12.85 -27.51
C TYR A 203 -44.03 13.48 -26.11
N ASP A 204 -44.04 14.81 -26.11
CA ASP A 204 -44.46 15.68 -25.00
C ASP A 204 -45.84 15.30 -24.50
N ILE A 205 -46.03 15.27 -23.17
CA ILE A 205 -47.30 15.69 -22.54
C ILE A 205 -46.96 16.46 -21.24
N GLN A 206 -47.39 17.72 -21.23
CA GLN A 206 -47.34 18.68 -20.13
C GLN A 206 -48.38 18.39 -19.01
N PRO A 207 -48.29 19.09 -17.84
CA PRO A 207 -49.09 18.82 -16.65
C PRO A 207 -50.42 19.60 -16.61
N HIS A 208 -51.42 19.06 -15.90
CA HIS A 208 -52.60 19.78 -15.43
C HIS A 208 -53.07 19.21 -14.08
N HIS A 209 -52.85 19.93 -12.97
CA HIS A 209 -53.89 20.66 -12.23
C HIS A 209 -53.33 21.39 -11.01
#